data_AF-G5S6W7-F1
#
_entry.id   AF-G5S6W7-F1
#
_cell.length_a   1.000
_cell.length_b   1.000
_cell.length_c   1.000
_cell.angle_alpha   90.00
_cell.angle_beta   90.00
_cell.angle_gamma   90.00
#
_symmetry.space_group_name_H-M   'P 1'
#
loop_
_entity.id
_entity.type
_entity.pdbx_description
1 polymer ?
#
loop_
_entity_poly.entity_id
_entity_poly.type
_entity_poly.pdbx_seq_one_letter_code
_entity_poly.pdbx_strand_id
1 'polypeptide(L)'
;MTDMSTAITRQIVLDTETTGMNQIGAHYEGHKIIEIGAVEVINRRLTGNNFHVYLKPDRLVDPEAFGVHGIADEFLLDKPVFADVVDEFLDYIRGA
;
A
#
# COMPACT_ATOMS: atom_id res chain seq x y z
N MET A 1 -18.30 -9.11 38.23
CA MET A 1 -17.04 -9.38 37.52
C MET A 1 -17.21 -8.84 36.12
N THR A 2 -16.79 -7.60 35.89
CA THR A 2 -16.69 -7.03 34.54
C THR A 2 -15.45 -7.61 33.91
N ASP A 3 -15.64 -8.41 32.87
CA ASP A 3 -14.58 -8.96 32.03
C ASP A 3 -13.81 -7.79 31.40
N MET A 4 -12.68 -7.42 32.01
CA MET A 4 -11.71 -6.52 31.38
C MET A 4 -10.84 -7.34 30.44
N SER A 5 -11.46 -7.86 29.38
CA SER A 5 -10.70 -8.14 28.16
C SER A 5 -10.32 -6.79 27.58
N THR A 6 -9.07 -6.38 27.73
CA THR A 6 -8.50 -5.35 26.84
C THR A 6 -8.52 -5.98 25.45
N ALA A 7 -9.57 -5.68 24.66
CA ALA A 7 -9.67 -6.14 23.30
C ALA A 7 -8.37 -5.81 22.57
N ILE A 8 -7.73 -6.82 22.01
CA ILE A 8 -6.51 -6.65 21.22
C ILE A 8 -6.91 -5.89 19.96
N THR A 9 -6.55 -4.61 19.87
CA THR A 9 -6.73 -3.82 18.65
C THR A 9 -5.51 -3.99 17.76
N ARG A 10 -5.73 -4.54 16.56
CA ARG A 10 -4.74 -4.55 15.47
C ARG A 10 -4.71 -3.16 14.84
N GLN A 11 -3.53 -2.66 14.53
CA GLN A 11 -3.34 -1.43 13.76
C GLN A 11 -2.52 -1.78 12.52
N ILE A 12 -2.92 -1.26 11.36
CA ILE A 12 -2.14 -1.36 10.13
C ILE A 12 -1.60 0.02 9.79
N VAL A 13 -0.27 0.14 9.74
CA VAL A 13 0.39 1.34 9.22
C VAL A 13 0.70 1.08 7.76
N LEU A 14 0.23 1.96 6.88
CA LEU A 14 0.27 1.77 5.44
C LEU A 14 0.86 2.98 4.75
N ASP A 15 1.65 2.71 3.72
CA ASP A 15 2.16 3.70 2.78
C ASP A 15 2.08 3.15 1.35
N THR A 16 2.14 4.04 0.37
CA THR A 16 2.06 3.67 -1.04
C THR A 16 2.98 4.53 -1.89
N GLU A 17 3.66 3.90 -2.83
CA GLU A 17 4.28 4.60 -3.95
C GLU A 17 3.33 4.59 -5.15
N THR A 18 3.40 5.64 -5.96
CA THR A 18 2.51 5.84 -7.09
C THR A 18 3.29 6.25 -8.33
N THR A 19 2.65 6.15 -9.50
CA THR A 19 3.19 6.70 -10.74
C THR A 19 3.39 8.23 -10.72
N GLY A 20 2.97 8.93 -9.66
CA GLY A 20 2.97 10.38 -9.55
C GLY A 20 1.70 10.91 -8.89
N MET A 21 1.60 12.23 -8.81
CA MET A 21 0.44 12.91 -8.26
C MET A 21 0.19 14.26 -8.94
N ASN A 22 -1.07 14.63 -9.08
CA ASN A 22 -1.45 15.96 -9.55
C ASN A 22 -1.29 17.00 -8.43
N GLN A 23 -0.64 18.11 -8.71
CA GLN A 23 -0.48 19.24 -7.76
C GLN A 23 -1.75 20.09 -7.63
N ILE A 24 -2.67 20.00 -8.59
CA ILE A 24 -3.92 20.76 -8.65
C ILE A 24 -5.06 19.78 -8.90
N GLY A 25 -6.19 19.96 -8.21
CA GLY A 25 -7.37 19.11 -8.38
C GLY A 25 -7.24 17.77 -7.65
N ALA A 26 -7.80 16.70 -8.22
CA ALA A 26 -7.71 15.36 -7.65
C ALA A 26 -6.30 14.80 -7.83
N HIS A 27 -5.53 14.73 -6.74
CA HIS A 27 -4.13 14.31 -6.74
C HIS A 27 -3.90 12.92 -7.37
N TYR A 28 -4.89 12.04 -7.35
CA TYR A 28 -4.81 10.67 -7.86
C TYR A 28 -5.33 10.49 -9.29
N GLU A 29 -5.96 11.51 -9.89
CA GLU A 29 -6.63 11.34 -11.19
C GLU A 29 -5.63 10.96 -12.29
N GLY A 30 -5.90 9.86 -12.98
CA GLY A 30 -5.01 9.27 -13.98
C GLY A 30 -3.83 8.47 -13.42
N HIS A 31 -3.44 8.66 -12.15
CA HIS A 31 -2.32 7.95 -11.52
C HIS A 31 -2.71 6.59 -10.95
N LYS A 32 -1.70 5.77 -10.70
CA LYS A 32 -1.83 4.39 -10.23
C LYS A 32 -0.86 4.13 -9.09
N ILE A 33 -1.28 3.26 -8.16
CA ILE A 33 -0.40 2.70 -7.13
C ILE A 33 0.56 1.72 -7.81
N ILE A 34 1.84 1.79 -7.44
CA ILE A 34 2.90 0.88 -7.92
C ILE A 34 3.58 0.10 -6.79
N GLU A 35 3.38 0.52 -5.54
CA GLU A 35 3.82 -0.20 -4.36
C GLU A 35 2.80 -0.02 -3.23
N ILE A 36 2.52 -1.08 -2.48
CA ILE A 36 1.78 -1.04 -1.22
C ILE A 36 2.68 -1.66 -0.16
N GLY A 37 3.04 -0.88 0.86
CA GLY A 37 3.73 -1.36 2.05
C GLY A 37 2.83 -1.19 3.27
N ALA A 38 2.51 -2.28 3.97
CA ALA A 38 1.66 -2.23 5.14
C ALA A 38 2.18 -3.15 6.25
N VAL A 39 2.37 -2.60 7.45
CA VAL A 39 2.92 -3.31 8.61
C VAL A 39 1.89 -3.47 9.71
N GLU A 40 1.80 -4.67 10.28
CA GLU A 40 0.91 -4.97 11.38
C GLU A 40 1.55 -4.61 12.73
N VAL A 41 0.78 -3.87 13.53
CA VAL A 41 1.12 -3.47 14.89
C VAL A 41 0.05 -3.99 15.84
N ILE A 42 0.48 -4.75 16.85
CA ILE A 42 -0.38 -5.19 17.95
C ILE A 42 0.27 -4.76 19.26
N ASN A 43 -0.48 -4.06 20.12
CA ASN A 43 0.02 -3.58 21.42
C ASN A 43 1.34 -2.80 21.29
N ARG A 44 1.42 -1.92 20.29
CA ARG A 44 2.59 -1.07 19.97
C ARG A 44 3.86 -1.85 19.60
N ARG A 45 3.72 -3.12 19.18
CA ARG A 45 4.82 -3.95 18.70
C ARG A 45 4.55 -4.36 17.25
N LEU A 46 5.57 -4.26 16.42
CA LEU A 46 5.57 -4.84 15.08
C LEU A 46 5.46 -6.35 15.20
N THR A 47 4.54 -6.96 14.45
CA THR A 47 4.35 -8.42 14.46
C THR A 47 5.22 -9.10 13.41
N GLY A 48 5.65 -8.37 12.37
CA GLY A 48 6.36 -8.91 11.21
C GLY A 48 5.45 -9.55 10.16
N ASN A 49 4.14 -9.65 10.44
CA ASN A 49 3.14 -10.04 9.45
C ASN A 49 2.82 -8.81 8.59
N ASN A 50 3.57 -8.62 7.53
CA ASN A 50 3.47 -7.46 6.64
C ASN A 50 2.81 -7.85 5.32
N PHE A 51 2.10 -6.91 4.72
CA PHE A 51 1.66 -6.98 3.33
C PHE A 51 2.54 -6.05 2.51
N HIS A 52 3.24 -6.59 1.51
CA HIS A 52 4.14 -5.82 0.66
C HIS A 52 4.10 -6.32 -0.78
N VAL A 53 3.66 -5.47 -1.69
CA VAL A 53 3.53 -5.80 -3.12
C VAL A 53 3.93 -4.63 -4.00
N TYR A 54 4.54 -4.95 -5.13
CA TYR A 54 4.67 -4.03 -6.26
C TYR A 54 3.61 -4.35 -7.30
N LEU A 55 3.18 -3.34 -8.06
CA LEU A 55 2.03 -3.43 -8.96
C LEU A 55 2.33 -2.82 -10.32
N LYS A 56 1.83 -3.48 -11.38
CA LYS A 56 1.90 -2.96 -12.75
C LYS A 56 0.82 -1.89 -12.98
N PRO A 57 1.19 -0.64 -13.33
CA PRO A 57 0.24 0.47 -13.42
C PRO A 57 -0.42 0.65 -14.80
N ASP A 58 0.04 -0.03 -15.85
CA ASP A 58 -0.41 0.19 -17.25
C ASP A 58 -0.31 1.67 -17.71
N ARG A 59 0.63 2.42 -17.15
CA ARG A 59 1.12 3.75 -17.57
C ARG A 59 2.57 3.92 -17.13
N LEU A 60 3.24 4.97 -17.61
CA LEU A 60 4.59 5.28 -17.15
C LEU A 60 4.57 5.99 -15.78
N VAL A 61 5.64 5.78 -15.02
CA VAL A 61 5.97 6.53 -13.80
C VAL A 61 6.49 7.92 -14.20
N ASP A 62 5.95 8.95 -13.57
CA ASP A 62 6.38 10.32 -13.80
C ASP A 62 7.82 10.53 -13.29
N PRO A 63 8.66 11.32 -13.98
CA PRO A 63 10.05 11.53 -13.58
C PRO A 63 10.24 12.07 -12.16
N GLU A 64 9.31 12.89 -11.67
CA GLU A 64 9.33 13.40 -10.28
C GLU A 64 9.13 12.27 -9.27
N ALA A 65 8.18 11.36 -9.52
CA ALA A 65 7.94 10.19 -8.68
C ALA A 65 9.14 9.24 -8.69
N PHE A 66 9.71 8.97 -9.87
CA PHE A 66 10.97 8.23 -9.98
C PHE A 66 12.10 8.86 -9.17
N GLY A 67 12.18 10.20 -9.13
CA GLY A 67 13.15 10.92 -8.30
C GLY A 67 12.96 10.74 -6.80
N VAL A 68 11.76 10.37 -6.34
CA VAL A 68 11.42 10.12 -4.93
C VAL A 68 11.71 8.67 -4.54
N HIS A 69 11.13 7.70 -5.27
CA HIS A 69 11.16 6.29 -4.87
C HIS A 69 12.09 5.40 -5.72
N GLY A 70 12.55 5.87 -6.89
CA GLY A 70 13.52 5.15 -7.74
C GLY A 70 13.02 3.89 -8.44
N ILE A 71 11.70 3.73 -8.60
CA ILE A 71 11.08 2.53 -9.19
C ILE A 71 10.89 2.76 -10.68
N ALA A 72 11.66 2.04 -11.49
CA ALA A 72 11.61 2.13 -12.94
C ALA A 72 10.45 1.32 -13.54
N ASP A 73 9.93 1.76 -14.69
CA ASP A 73 8.83 1.11 -15.39
C ASP A 73 9.13 -0.37 -15.70
N GLU A 74 10.37 -0.69 -16.07
CA GLU A 74 10.80 -2.04 -16.42
C GLU A 74 10.67 -3.02 -15.25
N PHE A 75 10.88 -2.54 -14.02
CA PHE A 75 10.73 -3.36 -12.82
C PHE A 75 9.26 -3.73 -12.54
N LEU A 76 8.31 -2.93 -13.02
CA LEU A 76 6.89 -3.12 -12.77
C LEU A 76 6.21 -4.02 -13.83
N LEU A 77 6.88 -4.31 -14.95
CA LEU A 77 6.27 -5.03 -16.08
C LEU A 77 5.80 -6.44 -15.75
N ASP A 78 6.49 -7.14 -14.85
CA ASP A 78 6.19 -8.51 -14.45
C ASP A 78 5.38 -8.62 -13.16
N LYS A 79 4.97 -7.47 -12.59
CA LYS A 79 4.20 -7.41 -11.34
C LYS A 79 2.69 -7.61 -11.60
N PRO A 80 1.94 -8.11 -10.60
CA PRO A 80 0.49 -8.23 -10.72
C PRO A 80 -0.16 -6.86 -10.94
N VAL A 81 -1.36 -6.82 -11.54
CA VAL A 81 -2.17 -5.59 -11.52
C VAL A 81 -2.88 -5.47 -10.17
N PHE A 82 -3.30 -4.26 -9.79
CA PHE A 82 -4.01 -4.06 -8.52
C PHE A 82 -5.23 -4.97 -8.36
N ALA A 83 -5.95 -5.25 -9.45
CA ALA A 83 -7.12 -6.13 -9.45
C ALA A 83 -6.80 -7.57 -9.02
N ASP A 84 -5.56 -8.04 -9.19
CA ASP A 84 -5.16 -9.40 -8.81
C ASP A 84 -4.93 -9.54 -7.29
N VAL A 85 -4.65 -8.43 -6.59
CA VAL A 85 -4.27 -8.43 -5.16
C VAL A 85 -5.29 -7.77 -4.25
N VAL A 86 -6.31 -7.10 -4.81
CA VAL A 86 -7.23 -6.24 -4.05
C VAL A 86 -7.99 -7.02 -2.98
N ASP A 87 -8.42 -8.25 -3.26
CA ASP A 87 -9.16 -9.05 -2.29
C ASP A 87 -8.29 -9.45 -1.08
N GLU A 88 -7.06 -9.89 -1.34
CA GLU A 88 -6.08 -10.21 -0.28
C GLU A 88 -5.73 -8.96 0.55
N PHE A 89 -5.51 -7.83 -0.13
CA PHE A 89 -5.22 -6.56 0.53
C PHE A 89 -6.38 -6.10 1.42
N LEU A 90 -7.62 -6.16 0.91
CA LEU A 90 -8.83 -5.81 1.67
C LEU A 90 -9.03 -6.73 2.88
N ASP A 91 -8.73 -8.02 2.75
CA ASP A 91 -8.78 -8.96 3.87
C ASP A 91 -7.70 -8.63 4.92
N TYR A 92 -6.48 -8.28 4.49
CA TYR A 92 -5.37 -7.93 5.39
C TYR A 92 -5.68 -6.69 6.25
N ILE A 93 -6.25 -5.63 5.65
CA ILE A 93 -6.56 -4.37 6.35
C ILE A 93 -7.90 -4.38 7.09
N ARG A 94 -8.74 -5.41 6.90
CA ARG A 94 -10.10 -5.44 7.45
C ARG A 94 -10.10 -5.34 8.98
N GLY A 95 -10.88 -4.37 9.49
CA GLY A 95 -11.18 -4.24 10.92
C GLY A 95 -10.02 -3.76 11.79
N ALA A 96 -8.94 -3.27 11.18
CA ALA A 96 -7.89 -2.50 11.86
C ALA A 96 -8.21 -0.99 11.88
#